data_AF-A0A0T0M9L3-F1
#
_entry.id   AF-A0A0T0M9L3-F1
#
_cell.length_a   1.000
_cell.length_b   1.000
_cell.length_c   1.000
_cell.angle_alpha   90.00
_cell.angle_beta   90.00
_cell.angle_gamma   90.00
#
_symmetry.space_group_name_H-M   'P 1'
#
loop_
_entity.id
_entity.type
_entity.pdbx_description
1 polymer ?
#
loop_
_entity_poly.entity_id
_entity_poly.type
_entity_poly.pdbx_seq_one_letter_code
_entity_poly.pdbx_strand_id
1 'polypeptide(L)'
;MIKKLLLFVFTLLQVAIFQSKTAGDFKSVFFCDTLAPVNVQITNITQTSVSISWTLDPNTSDYILRIRPVGSAAWLASPIQSGSSGSYTFSVLLPCTLYEVQVAKVCLSIGTWTAPLSFTTLSNGSCSLSLNEVQKNQSFVIYPNPATENIFVRGISVEENYIIYSNSGQIIKSGKTTQSFINIKDLEKGIYFIKINNVKAKFIKK
;
A
#
# COMPACT_ATOMS: atom_id res chain seq x y z
N MET A 1 -31.76 -48.97 -90.42
CA MET A 1 -31.57 -49.85 -89.25
C MET A 1 -30.52 -49.18 -88.40
N ILE A 2 -30.69 -48.60 -87.21
CA ILE A 2 -31.60 -48.66 -86.04
C ILE A 2 -31.41 -47.24 -85.44
N LYS A 3 -32.32 -46.25 -85.50
CA LYS A 3 -33.60 -46.10 -84.78
C LYS A 3 -33.70 -46.87 -83.46
N LYS A 4 -33.76 -46.10 -82.36
CA LYS A 4 -34.19 -46.44 -80.99
C LYS A 4 -33.13 -47.02 -80.05
N LEU A 5 -32.34 -46.15 -79.41
CA LEU A 5 -32.16 -46.13 -77.95
C LEU A 5 -31.44 -44.82 -77.57
N LEU A 6 -31.82 -44.19 -76.46
CA LEU A 6 -31.37 -42.87 -75.98
C LEU A 6 -31.95 -41.63 -76.67
N LEU A 7 -33.28 -41.63 -76.83
CA LEU A 7 -34.09 -40.44 -76.63
C LEU A 7 -34.88 -40.62 -75.31
N PHE A 8 -34.23 -40.35 -74.19
CA PHE A 8 -34.75 -40.22 -72.81
C PHE A 8 -33.47 -39.91 -72.01
N VAL A 9 -32.98 -38.68 -71.98
CA VAL A 9 -33.44 -37.65 -71.06
C VAL A 9 -33.37 -36.29 -71.77
N PHE A 10 -34.51 -35.85 -72.27
CA PHE A 10 -34.74 -34.50 -72.75
C PHE A 10 -34.95 -33.60 -71.51
N THR A 11 -34.38 -32.39 -71.55
CA THR A 11 -34.90 -31.14 -70.97
C THR A 11 -35.17 -31.04 -69.47
N LEU A 12 -34.32 -30.28 -68.78
CA LEU A 12 -34.68 -29.06 -68.03
C LEU A 12 -33.41 -28.17 -68.04
N LEU A 13 -33.37 -27.13 -68.87
CA LEU A 13 -33.75 -25.75 -68.54
C LEU A 13 -32.60 -24.96 -67.89
N GLN A 14 -32.06 -24.06 -68.72
CA GLN A 14 -31.40 -22.79 -68.45
C GLN A 14 -31.23 -22.27 -67.01
N VAL A 15 -30.03 -21.69 -66.83
CA VAL A 15 -29.70 -20.48 -66.05
C VAL A 15 -29.66 -20.65 -64.53
N ALA A 16 -28.43 -20.69 -64.03
CA ALA A 16 -28.03 -19.85 -62.91
C ALA A 16 -26.55 -19.46 -63.07
N ILE A 17 -26.32 -18.27 -63.62
CA ILE A 17 -25.06 -17.55 -63.37
C ILE A 17 -25.14 -17.15 -61.90
N PHE A 18 -24.48 -17.92 -61.02
CA PHE A 18 -24.10 -17.41 -59.71
C PHE A 18 -22.66 -16.94 -59.80
N GLN A 19 -22.48 -15.62 -59.89
CA GLN A 19 -21.24 -15.01 -59.44
C GLN A 19 -21.09 -15.33 -57.95
N SER A 20 -20.16 -16.20 -57.56
CA SER A 20 -19.68 -16.20 -56.18
C SER A 20 -18.66 -15.07 -56.04
N LYS A 21 -19.18 -13.93 -55.59
CA LYS A 21 -18.45 -12.81 -55.04
C LYS A 21 -17.48 -13.30 -53.95
N THR A 22 -16.19 -13.11 -54.21
CA THR A 22 -15.03 -13.04 -53.28
C THR A 22 -15.00 -14.00 -52.09
N ALA A 23 -14.08 -14.98 -52.13
CA ALA A 23 -13.36 -15.38 -50.93
C ALA A 23 -12.03 -14.62 -50.95
N GLY A 24 -12.07 -13.35 -50.50
CA GLY A 24 -10.85 -12.72 -50.03
C GLY A 24 -10.28 -13.60 -48.94
N ASP A 25 -9.01 -13.94 -49.07
CA ASP A 25 -8.21 -14.63 -48.06
C ASP A 25 -8.51 -13.97 -46.71
N PHE A 26 -9.33 -14.61 -45.86
CA PHE A 26 -9.56 -14.16 -44.49
C PHE A 26 -8.28 -14.49 -43.72
N LYS A 27 -7.22 -13.74 -44.00
CA LYS A 27 -6.11 -13.57 -43.08
C LYS A 27 -6.78 -13.12 -41.79
N SER A 28 -6.86 -14.00 -40.81
CA SER A 28 -7.35 -13.66 -39.48
C SER A 28 -6.54 -12.46 -39.02
N VAL A 29 -7.12 -11.27 -39.14
CA VAL A 29 -6.50 -10.05 -38.67
C VAL A 29 -6.64 -10.15 -37.17
N PHE A 30 -5.58 -10.64 -36.53
CA PHE A 30 -5.43 -10.63 -35.08
C PHE A 30 -5.74 -9.22 -34.59
N PHE A 31 -6.96 -9.01 -34.09
CA PHE A 31 -7.41 -7.71 -33.61
C PHE A 31 -7.34 -7.73 -32.10
N CYS A 32 -6.32 -7.05 -31.59
CA CYS A 32 -6.18 -6.73 -30.18
C CYS A 32 -7.26 -5.70 -29.82
N ASP A 33 -8.24 -6.08 -29.00
CA ASP A 33 -9.18 -5.09 -28.47
C ASP A 33 -8.47 -4.16 -27.47
N THR A 34 -8.89 -2.91 -27.38
CA THR A 34 -8.29 -1.92 -26.48
C THR A 34 -9.01 -1.84 -25.12
N LEU A 35 -9.79 -2.87 -24.76
CA LEU A 35 -10.49 -2.92 -23.48
C LEU A 35 -9.53 -3.27 -22.35
N ALA A 36 -9.86 -2.81 -21.14
CA ALA A 36 -9.09 -3.15 -19.97
C ALA A 36 -9.07 -4.68 -19.74
N PRO A 37 -7.92 -5.27 -19.36
CA PRO A 37 -7.85 -6.67 -18.97
C PRO A 37 -8.82 -7.03 -17.85
N VAL A 38 -9.33 -8.27 -17.86
CA VAL A 38 -10.30 -8.77 -16.88
C VAL A 38 -9.64 -9.69 -15.84
N ASN A 39 -10.33 -9.90 -14.72
CA ASN A 39 -9.89 -10.71 -13.58
C ASN A 39 -8.49 -10.33 -13.09
N VAL A 40 -8.21 -9.03 -12.95
CA VAL A 40 -6.96 -8.58 -12.34
C VAL A 40 -6.97 -8.98 -10.85
N GLN A 41 -5.94 -9.70 -10.41
CA GLN A 41 -5.79 -10.19 -9.05
C GLN A 41 -4.47 -9.69 -8.45
N ILE A 42 -4.51 -9.43 -7.15
CA ILE A 42 -3.34 -9.05 -6.35
C ILE A 42 -3.06 -10.20 -5.38
N THR A 43 -1.85 -10.75 -5.44
CA THR A 43 -1.41 -11.89 -4.64
C THR A 43 0.04 -11.71 -4.18
N ASN A 44 0.50 -12.59 -3.28
CA ASN A 44 1.89 -12.62 -2.80
C ASN A 44 2.42 -11.23 -2.35
N ILE A 45 1.60 -10.48 -1.62
CA ILE A 45 2.01 -9.18 -1.07
C ILE A 45 3.05 -9.43 0.03
N THR A 46 4.25 -8.87 -0.13
CA THR A 46 5.31 -8.90 0.86
C THR A 46 5.59 -7.48 1.39
N GLN A 47 6.67 -7.30 2.16
CA GLN A 47 7.12 -5.98 2.60
C GLN A 47 7.59 -5.10 1.44
N THR A 48 8.12 -5.69 0.37
CA THR A 48 8.80 -4.95 -0.70
C THR A 48 8.41 -5.42 -2.10
N SER A 49 7.45 -6.33 -2.21
CA SER A 49 6.99 -6.86 -3.49
C SER A 49 5.50 -7.21 -3.50
N VAL A 50 4.95 -7.32 -4.70
CA VAL A 50 3.58 -7.80 -4.94
C VAL A 50 3.51 -8.50 -6.29
N SER A 51 2.67 -9.54 -6.41
CA SER A 51 2.37 -10.19 -7.69
C SER A 51 0.98 -9.79 -8.19
N ILE A 52 0.92 -9.33 -9.42
CA ILE A 52 -0.28 -8.92 -10.15
C ILE A 52 -0.52 -9.92 -11.26
N SER A 53 -1.72 -10.47 -11.36
CA SER A 53 -2.10 -11.36 -12.47
C SER A 53 -3.41 -10.92 -13.11
N TRP A 54 -3.66 -11.34 -14.35
CA TRP A 54 -4.85 -11.03 -15.13
C TRP A 54 -5.18 -12.18 -16.08
N THR A 55 -6.39 -12.18 -16.64
CA THR A 55 -6.75 -13.16 -17.68
C THR A 55 -6.05 -12.81 -18.99
N LEU A 56 -5.37 -13.80 -19.57
CA LEU A 56 -4.75 -13.68 -20.87
C LEU A 56 -5.81 -13.54 -21.95
N ASP A 57 -5.70 -12.47 -22.74
CA ASP A 57 -6.36 -12.37 -24.02
C ASP A 57 -5.45 -12.95 -25.11
N PRO A 58 -5.89 -13.99 -25.85
CA PRO A 58 -5.10 -14.59 -26.92
C PRO A 58 -4.75 -13.61 -28.04
N ASN A 59 -5.53 -12.52 -28.22
CA ASN A 59 -5.32 -11.54 -29.28
C ASN A 59 -4.40 -10.37 -28.87
N THR A 60 -3.88 -10.38 -27.64
CA THR A 60 -3.01 -9.32 -27.12
C THR A 60 -1.57 -9.81 -26.99
N SER A 61 -0.63 -9.12 -27.62
CA SER A 61 0.79 -9.48 -27.58
C SER A 61 1.49 -9.06 -26.29
N ASP A 62 1.12 -7.87 -25.79
CA ASP A 62 1.84 -7.21 -24.71
C ASP A 62 0.88 -6.55 -23.72
N TYR A 63 1.33 -6.40 -22.47
CA TYR A 63 0.60 -5.69 -21.42
C TYR A 63 1.52 -4.66 -20.78
N ILE A 64 0.98 -3.51 -20.40
CA ILE A 64 1.70 -2.51 -19.63
C ILE A 64 1.04 -2.37 -18.27
N LEU A 65 1.87 -2.30 -17.22
CA LEU A 65 1.42 -2.07 -15.87
C LEU A 65 1.91 -0.72 -15.39
N ARG A 66 1.29 -0.17 -14.35
CA ARG A 66 1.84 0.96 -13.61
C ARG A 66 1.44 0.88 -12.14
N ILE A 67 2.34 1.29 -11.26
CA ILE A 67 2.13 1.29 -9.80
C ILE A 67 2.59 2.62 -9.18
N ARG A 68 1.85 3.11 -8.19
CA ARG A 68 2.26 4.27 -7.38
C ARG A 68 1.66 4.25 -5.98
N PRO A 69 2.27 4.94 -5.00
CA PRO A 69 1.61 5.19 -3.73
C PRO A 69 0.30 5.97 -3.97
N VAL A 70 -0.76 5.60 -3.27
CA VAL A 70 -2.05 6.31 -3.39
C VAL A 70 -1.86 7.79 -3.00
N GLY A 71 -2.37 8.69 -3.85
CA GLY A 71 -2.21 10.14 -3.69
C GLY A 71 -0.92 10.71 -4.30
N SER A 72 0.02 9.88 -4.78
CA SER A 72 1.17 10.34 -5.53
C SER A 72 0.77 10.76 -6.95
N ALA A 73 1.31 11.88 -7.44
CA ALA A 73 1.15 12.28 -8.83
C ALA A 73 2.02 11.43 -9.79
N ALA A 74 3.18 10.95 -9.33
CA ALA A 74 4.14 10.22 -10.15
C ALA A 74 3.97 8.69 -10.05
N TRP A 75 4.08 8.00 -11.19
CA TRP A 75 4.16 6.54 -11.28
C TRP A 75 5.58 6.06 -11.00
N LEU A 76 5.73 5.04 -10.16
CA LEU A 76 7.06 4.52 -9.79
C LEU A 76 7.68 3.69 -10.91
N ALA A 77 6.87 2.88 -11.58
CA ALA A 77 7.31 2.00 -12.65
C ALA A 77 6.18 1.81 -13.66
N SER A 78 6.55 1.60 -14.93
CA SER A 78 5.61 1.23 -15.99
C SER A 78 6.15 0.12 -16.91
N PRO A 79 6.32 -1.11 -16.39
CA PRO A 79 6.91 -2.20 -17.14
C PRO A 79 5.96 -2.71 -18.23
N ILE A 80 6.55 -3.11 -19.35
CA ILE A 80 5.86 -3.85 -20.42
C ILE A 80 6.17 -5.34 -20.23
N GLN A 81 5.13 -6.16 -20.29
CA GLN A 81 5.21 -7.62 -20.27
C GLN A 81 4.89 -8.13 -21.66
N SER A 82 5.90 -8.75 -22.27
CA SER A 82 5.82 -9.31 -23.61
C SER A 82 5.67 -10.81 -23.58
N GLY A 83 4.85 -11.32 -24.50
CA GLY A 83 4.48 -12.72 -24.53
C GLY A 83 3.33 -13.01 -23.56
N SER A 84 2.70 -14.16 -23.76
CA SER A 84 1.47 -14.57 -23.09
C SER A 84 1.64 -14.89 -21.59
N SER A 85 2.41 -14.11 -20.84
CA SER A 85 2.50 -14.18 -19.38
C SER A 85 1.44 -13.29 -18.74
N GLY A 86 0.44 -13.90 -18.11
CA GLY A 86 -0.68 -13.20 -17.45
C GLY A 86 -0.34 -12.69 -16.05
N SER A 87 0.93 -12.40 -15.77
CA SER A 87 1.38 -11.99 -14.43
C SER A 87 2.67 -11.19 -14.43
N TYR A 88 2.79 -10.28 -13.47
CA TYR A 88 4.00 -9.50 -13.20
C TYR A 88 4.21 -9.30 -11.70
N THR A 89 5.46 -9.30 -11.26
CA THR A 89 5.82 -9.01 -9.86
C THR A 89 6.58 -7.69 -9.77
N PHE A 90 6.01 -6.72 -9.05
CA PHE A 90 6.73 -5.51 -8.65
C PHE A 90 7.64 -5.83 -7.47
N SER A 91 8.86 -5.30 -7.48
CA SER A 91 9.84 -5.42 -6.41
C SER A 91 10.37 -4.05 -5.98
N VAL A 92 11.13 -4.01 -4.88
CA VAL A 92 11.74 -2.78 -4.34
C VAL A 92 10.69 -1.72 -3.93
N LEU A 93 9.54 -2.17 -3.44
CA LEU A 93 8.51 -1.30 -2.87
C LEU A 93 8.85 -0.90 -1.43
N LEU A 94 8.35 0.24 -1.00
CA LEU A 94 8.40 0.63 0.41
C LEU A 94 7.41 -0.21 1.24
N PRO A 95 7.81 -0.71 2.43
CA PRO A 95 6.90 -1.39 3.35
C PRO A 95 5.84 -0.45 3.90
N CYS A 96 4.76 -1.01 4.45
CA CYS A 96 3.71 -0.24 5.14
C CYS A 96 3.05 0.86 4.30
N THR A 97 3.10 0.74 2.97
CA THR A 97 2.69 1.81 2.06
C THR A 97 1.48 1.35 1.27
N LEU A 98 0.46 2.20 1.21
CA LEU A 98 -0.74 1.98 0.40
C LEU A 98 -0.42 2.31 -1.06
N TYR A 99 -0.50 1.32 -1.95
CA TYR A 99 -0.28 1.45 -3.38
C TYR A 99 -1.57 1.28 -4.16
N GLU A 100 -1.59 1.85 -5.37
CA GLU A 100 -2.54 1.51 -6.41
C GLU A 100 -1.83 1.05 -7.69
N VAL A 101 -2.44 0.08 -8.37
CA VAL A 101 -1.93 -0.54 -9.59
C VAL A 101 -2.98 -0.54 -10.68
N GLN A 102 -2.52 -0.39 -11.93
CA GLN A 102 -3.35 -0.51 -13.12
C GLN A 102 -2.65 -1.33 -14.19
N VAL A 103 -3.44 -2.01 -15.01
CA VAL A 103 -2.97 -2.81 -16.15
C VAL A 103 -3.71 -2.37 -17.41
N ALA A 104 -3.03 -2.33 -18.54
CA ALA A 104 -3.61 -2.07 -19.85
C ALA A 104 -3.02 -3.03 -20.89
N LYS A 105 -3.81 -3.37 -21.91
CA LYS A 105 -3.33 -4.06 -23.10
C LYS A 105 -2.47 -3.10 -23.93
N VAL A 106 -1.41 -3.62 -24.52
CA VAL A 106 -0.61 -2.91 -25.52
C VAL A 106 -0.86 -3.56 -26.87
N CYS A 107 -1.49 -2.80 -27.75
CA CYS A 107 -1.74 -3.17 -29.14
C CYS A 107 -0.83 -2.27 -30.03
N LEU A 108 -1.39 -1.63 -31.07
CA LEU A 108 -0.71 -0.52 -31.79
C LEU A 108 -0.48 0.71 -30.89
N SER A 109 -1.28 0.83 -29.84
CA SER A 109 -1.20 1.85 -28.81
C SER A 109 -1.61 1.24 -27.46
N ILE A 110 -1.40 1.99 -26.38
CA ILE A 110 -1.87 1.58 -25.06
C ILE A 110 -3.39 1.69 -25.03
N GLY A 111 -4.06 0.59 -24.67
CA GLY A 111 -5.51 0.54 -24.52
C GLY A 111 -6.01 1.19 -23.23
N THR A 112 -7.24 0.86 -22.87
CA THR A 112 -7.88 1.37 -21.65
C THR A 112 -7.24 0.75 -20.42
N TRP A 113 -6.88 1.58 -19.44
CA TRP A 113 -6.42 1.13 -18.14
C TRP A 113 -7.56 0.53 -17.31
N THR A 114 -7.27 -0.48 -16.52
CA THR A 114 -8.19 -0.98 -15.49
C THR A 114 -8.54 0.13 -14.49
N ALA A 115 -9.67 -0.02 -13.80
CA ALA A 115 -9.90 0.72 -12.56
C ALA A 115 -8.69 0.50 -11.61
N PRO A 116 -8.28 1.51 -10.82
CA PRO A 116 -7.17 1.35 -9.89
C PRO A 116 -7.53 0.28 -8.84
N LEU A 117 -6.65 -0.70 -8.68
CA LEU A 117 -6.74 -1.67 -7.59
C LEU A 117 -5.73 -1.28 -6.51
N SER A 118 -6.16 -1.26 -5.25
CA SER A 118 -5.31 -0.85 -4.14
C SER A 118 -4.91 -2.01 -3.24
N PHE A 119 -3.71 -1.93 -2.68
CA PHE A 119 -3.19 -2.89 -1.71
C PHE A 119 -2.15 -2.22 -0.80
N THR A 120 -1.87 -2.82 0.35
CA THR A 120 -0.88 -2.30 1.31
C THR A 120 0.25 -3.32 1.47
N THR A 121 1.50 -2.90 1.31
CA THR A 121 2.68 -3.74 1.56
C THR A 121 2.81 -4.11 3.04
N LEU A 122 3.34 -5.31 3.32
CA LEU A 122 3.45 -5.82 4.69
C LEU A 122 4.47 -5.03 5.53
N SER A 123 4.37 -5.17 6.86
CA SER A 123 5.33 -4.57 7.78
C SER A 123 6.63 -5.37 7.85
N ASN A 124 7.76 -4.68 7.99
CA ASN A 124 9.04 -5.29 8.38
C ASN A 124 9.31 -5.17 9.89
N GLY A 125 8.26 -5.23 10.72
CA GLY A 125 8.35 -5.20 12.18
C GLY A 125 7.66 -4.02 12.86
N SER A 126 7.42 -2.90 12.16
CA SER A 126 6.57 -1.80 12.64
C SER A 126 6.10 -0.92 11.49
N CYS A 127 4.80 -0.95 11.18
CA CYS A 127 4.13 0.09 10.40
C CYS A 127 3.61 1.15 11.35
N SER A 128 4.50 1.98 11.89
CA SER A 128 4.09 3.06 12.77
C SER A 128 3.84 4.32 11.95
N LEU A 129 2.58 4.63 11.70
CA LEU A 129 2.12 6.01 11.54
C LEU A 129 1.68 6.55 12.90
N SER A 130 2.44 6.27 13.94
CA SER A 130 2.21 6.79 15.29
C SER A 130 3.22 7.90 15.60
N LEU A 131 2.77 8.94 16.31
CA LEU A 131 3.70 9.81 17.05
C LEU A 131 4.44 8.91 18.05
N ASN A 132 5.76 9.04 18.13
CA ASN A 132 6.57 8.28 19.08
C ASN A 132 5.97 8.35 20.49
N GLU A 133 5.30 7.28 20.94
CA GLU A 133 5.10 7.08 22.37
C GLU A 133 6.47 6.71 22.93
N VAL A 134 7.05 7.62 23.71
CA VAL A 134 8.30 7.39 24.44
C VAL A 134 8.15 6.08 25.20
N GLN A 135 9.03 5.12 24.88
CA GLN A 135 9.07 3.77 25.45
C GLN A 135 8.86 3.82 26.98
N LYS A 136 7.73 3.27 27.40
CA LYS A 136 7.32 3.09 28.81
C LYS A 136 8.14 1.97 29.45
N ASN A 137 9.46 2.10 29.54
CA ASN A 137 10.29 1.07 30.18
C ASN A 137 10.88 1.48 31.53
N GLN A 138 10.57 2.67 32.05
CA GLN A 138 10.78 2.99 33.47
C GLN A 138 9.87 4.12 33.96
N SER A 139 8.57 3.86 34.15
CA SER A 139 7.66 4.87 34.69
C SER A 139 7.78 4.95 36.21
N PHE A 140 8.22 6.10 36.74
CA PHE A 140 8.10 6.40 38.17
C PHE A 140 6.78 7.11 38.48
N VAL A 141 6.32 7.02 39.73
CA VAL A 141 5.09 7.65 40.23
C VAL A 141 5.45 8.64 41.33
N ILE A 142 4.85 9.83 41.29
CA ILE A 142 5.02 10.87 42.31
C ILE A 142 3.80 10.91 43.22
N TYR A 143 4.02 10.94 44.52
CA TYR A 143 2.95 11.06 45.52
C TYR A 143 3.40 11.88 46.74
N PRO A 144 2.50 12.54 47.48
CA PRO A 144 1.11 12.79 47.08
C PRO A 144 1.06 13.74 45.88
N ASN A 145 0.02 13.63 45.06
CA ASN A 145 -0.31 14.64 44.06
C ASN A 145 -1.80 14.95 44.21
N PRO A 146 -2.19 16.15 44.68
CA PRO A 146 -1.36 17.33 44.98
C PRO A 146 -0.47 17.22 46.24
N ALA A 147 0.64 17.96 46.28
CA ALA A 147 1.61 18.00 47.39
C ALA A 147 1.74 19.40 48.02
N THR A 148 2.20 19.46 49.28
CA THR A 148 2.38 20.71 50.04
C THR A 148 3.83 20.98 50.38
N GLU A 149 4.55 20.05 51.00
CA GLU A 149 5.94 20.29 51.42
C GLU A 149 6.94 19.33 50.78
N ASN A 150 6.55 18.06 50.58
CA ASN A 150 7.44 17.02 50.09
C ASN A 150 6.72 16.13 49.06
N ILE A 151 7.48 15.57 48.12
CA ILE A 151 7.04 14.52 47.21
C ILE A 151 7.93 13.28 47.33
N PHE A 152 7.33 12.12 47.14
CA PHE A 152 7.95 10.81 47.13
C PHE A 152 7.91 10.24 45.73
N VAL A 153 8.97 9.52 45.36
CA VAL A 153 9.10 8.89 44.04
C VAL A 153 9.08 7.38 44.21
N ARG A 154 8.09 6.69 43.64
CA ARG A 154 8.01 5.21 43.58
C ARG A 154 8.42 4.73 42.21
N GLY A 155 9.11 3.58 42.14
CA GLY A 155 9.51 2.96 40.87
C GLY A 155 10.94 3.28 40.43
N ILE A 156 11.78 3.78 41.34
CA ILE A 156 13.20 4.02 41.12
C ILE A 156 13.99 3.17 42.13
N SER A 157 14.90 2.33 41.63
CA SER A 157 15.67 1.38 42.44
C SER A 157 17.07 1.88 42.82
N VAL A 158 17.54 2.98 42.20
CA VAL A 158 18.88 3.55 42.38
C VAL A 158 18.79 5.07 42.54
N GLU A 159 19.81 5.71 43.11
CA GLU A 159 19.85 7.16 43.21
C GLU A 159 20.04 7.78 41.82
N GLU A 160 19.06 8.57 41.38
CA GLU A 160 19.06 9.18 40.05
C GLU A 160 18.99 10.70 40.11
N ASN A 161 19.55 11.36 39.10
CA ASN A 161 19.45 12.80 38.96
C ASN A 161 18.02 13.20 38.56
N TYR A 162 17.46 14.18 39.26
CA TYR A 162 16.18 14.78 38.92
C TYR A 162 16.32 16.26 38.60
N ILE A 163 15.41 16.76 37.76
CA ILE A 163 15.23 18.17 37.46
C ILE A 163 13.73 18.51 37.53
N ILE A 164 13.37 19.55 38.25
CA ILE A 164 12.02 20.12 38.34
C ILE A 164 11.96 21.38 37.49
N TYR A 165 10.94 21.46 36.65
CA TYR A 165 10.66 22.60 35.77
C TYR A 165 9.29 23.20 36.08
N SER A 166 9.17 24.51 35.89
CA SER A 166 7.89 25.23 35.93
C SER A 166 7.01 24.87 34.73
N ASN A 167 5.77 25.39 34.70
CA ASN A 167 4.89 25.28 33.54
C ASN A 167 5.44 25.93 32.25
N SER A 168 6.40 26.87 32.38
CA SER A 168 7.06 27.56 31.28
C SER A 168 8.37 26.87 30.85
N GLY A 169 8.74 25.77 31.49
CA GLY A 169 9.94 24.99 31.18
C GLY A 169 11.22 25.52 31.85
N GLN A 170 11.13 26.55 32.70
CA GLN A 170 12.29 27.03 33.47
C GLN A 170 12.70 26.00 34.51
N ILE A 171 14.00 25.75 34.66
CA ILE A 171 14.55 24.89 35.71
C ILE A 171 14.41 25.60 37.06
N ILE A 172 13.69 24.98 37.99
CA ILE A 172 13.42 25.53 39.33
C ILE A 172 14.28 24.85 40.39
N LYS A 173 14.48 23.53 40.27
CA LYS A 173 15.23 22.74 41.26
C LYS A 173 15.84 21.52 40.59
N SER A 174 17.01 21.10 41.03
CA SER A 174 17.65 19.86 40.60
C SER A 174 18.37 19.20 41.76
N GLY A 175 18.56 17.89 41.69
CA GLY A 175 19.26 17.15 42.72
C GLY A 175 19.30 15.66 42.41
N LYS A 176 19.50 14.83 43.43
CA LYS A 176 19.46 13.38 43.33
C LYS A 176 18.35 12.80 44.19
N THR A 177 17.72 11.71 43.74
CA THR A 177 16.68 11.01 44.49
C THR A 177 17.31 10.23 45.65
N THR A 178 17.37 10.84 46.83
CA THR A 178 17.66 10.08 48.06
C THR A 178 16.40 9.32 48.49
N GLN A 179 16.54 8.16 49.14
CA GLN A 179 15.44 7.23 49.43
C GLN A 179 14.31 7.79 50.32
N SER A 180 14.39 9.05 50.78
CA SER A 180 13.43 9.63 51.72
C SER A 180 12.37 10.48 51.03
N PHE A 181 12.72 11.62 50.44
CA PHE A 181 11.75 12.53 49.79
C PHE A 181 12.47 13.66 49.04
N ILE A 182 11.74 14.36 48.17
CA ILE A 182 12.17 15.61 47.56
C ILE A 182 11.39 16.75 48.22
N ASN A 183 12.12 17.69 48.84
CA ASN A 183 11.51 18.87 49.43
C ASN A 183 11.14 19.91 48.38
N ILE A 184 9.87 20.32 48.40
CA ILE A 184 9.27 21.30 47.50
C ILE A 184 8.59 22.47 48.25
N LYS A 185 8.92 22.68 49.53
CA LYS A 185 8.29 23.70 50.37
C LYS A 185 8.49 25.12 49.82
N ASP A 186 9.65 25.36 49.21
CA ASP A 186 10.05 26.66 48.66
C ASP A 186 9.41 26.96 47.29
N LEU A 187 8.68 26.01 46.70
CA LEU A 187 7.99 26.22 45.42
C LEU A 187 6.67 26.94 45.66
N GLU A 188 6.38 27.92 44.81
CA GLU A 188 5.07 28.55 44.77
C GLU A 188 3.97 27.57 44.37
N LYS A 189 2.70 27.93 44.62
CA LYS A 189 1.56 27.10 44.26
C LYS A 189 1.43 27.03 42.75
N GLY A 190 1.32 25.83 42.18
CA GLY A 190 1.26 25.69 40.74
C GLY A 190 1.48 24.29 40.20
N ILE A 191 1.60 24.20 38.88
CA ILE A 191 1.87 22.97 38.14
C ILE A 191 3.36 22.88 37.85
N TYR A 192 3.95 21.74 38.17
CA TYR A 192 5.36 21.45 37.94
C TYR A 192 5.54 20.11 37.23
N PHE A 193 6.68 20.00 36.54
CA PHE A 193 7.12 18.77 35.91
C PHE A 193 8.45 18.37 36.50
N ILE A 194 8.59 17.10 36.89
CA ILE A 194 9.87 16.52 37.27
C ILE A 194 10.32 15.54 36.19
N LYS A 195 11.58 15.64 35.80
CA LYS A 195 12.27 14.70 34.93
C LYS A 195 13.27 13.92 35.77
N ILE A 196 13.20 12.60 35.70
CA ILE A 196 14.19 11.69 36.28
C ILE A 196 14.63 10.77 35.16
N ASN A 197 15.94 10.70 34.91
CA ASN A 197 16.50 10.12 33.70
C ASN A 197 15.88 10.74 32.44
N ASN A 198 15.21 9.95 31.60
CA ASN A 198 14.53 10.43 30.41
C ASN A 198 12.99 10.42 30.53
N VAL A 199 12.48 10.22 31.75
CA VAL A 199 11.06 10.08 32.02
C VAL A 199 10.56 11.33 32.74
N LYS A 200 9.40 11.84 32.33
CA LYS A 200 8.78 13.04 32.90
C LYS A 200 7.49 12.69 33.62
N ALA A 201 7.20 13.35 34.72
CA ALA A 201 5.93 13.26 35.42
C ALA A 201 5.49 14.64 35.93
N LYS A 202 4.17 14.83 36.01
CA LYS A 202 3.53 16.07 36.45
C LYS A 202 3.10 15.93 37.91
N PHE A 203 3.27 16.99 38.70
CA PHE A 203 2.68 17.12 40.03
C PHE A 203 2.14 18.54 40.28
N ILE A 204 1.25 18.67 41.25
CA ILE A 204 0.61 19.94 41.63
C ILE A 204 1.08 20.33 43.04
N LYS A 205 1.59 21.55 43.20
CA LYS A 205 1.94 22.17 44.48
C LYS A 205 0.76 23.01 44.99
N LYS A 206 0.31 22.74 46.22
CA LYS A 206 -0.74 23.49 46.94
C LYS A 206 -0.19 24.50 47.93
#